data_AF-A0A154PMF6-F1
#
_entry.id   AF-A0A154PMF6-F1
#
_cell.length_a   1.000
_cell.length_b   1.000
_cell.length_c   1.000
_cell.angle_alpha   90.00
_cell.angle_beta   90.00
_cell.angle_gamma   90.00
#
_symmetry.space_group_name_H-M   'P 1'
#
loop_
_entity.id
_entity.type
_entity.pdbx_description
1 polymer ?
#
loop_
_entity_poly.entity_id
_entity_poly.type
_entity_poly.pdbx_seq_one_letter_code
_entity_poly.pdbx_strand_id
1 'polypeptide(L)'
;MSDDWDKVWFMQDGARPHRTNDTFDLLSEHFGNNVIALDYPNRTGQGIDWPPYSPDLNPLDYFFWGFLKDNLYKDMRTPISTIEEIKNRITTLISNVDIETLKNAIRGFQSRLRHVVVSEGGHFENLIN
;
A
#
# COMPACT_ATOMS: atom_id res chain seq x y z
N MET A 1 -7.73 15.91 -18.66
CA MET A 1 -7.43 14.46 -18.69
C MET A 1 -8.75 13.79 -18.35
N SER A 2 -9.22 12.87 -19.19
CA SER A 2 -10.27 11.94 -18.76
C SER A 2 -9.59 11.02 -17.77
N ASP A 3 -9.95 11.10 -16.50
CA ASP A 3 -9.33 10.23 -15.51
C ASP A 3 -9.81 8.80 -15.77
N ASP A 4 -8.85 7.93 -16.05
CA ASP A 4 -9.08 6.55 -16.52
C ASP A 4 -9.15 5.61 -15.31
N TRP A 5 -10.00 5.97 -14.35
CA TRP A 5 -10.12 5.25 -13.06
C TRP A 5 -10.56 3.80 -13.25
N ASP A 6 -11.31 3.54 -14.32
CA ASP A 6 -11.73 2.20 -14.76
C ASP A 6 -10.55 1.28 -15.14
N LYS A 7 -9.34 1.82 -15.30
CA LYS A 7 -8.11 1.07 -15.66
C LYS A 7 -7.15 0.86 -14.50
N VAL A 8 -7.44 1.38 -13.31
CA VAL A 8 -6.57 1.22 -12.14
C VAL A 8 -7.30 0.48 -11.02
N TRP A 9 -6.52 -0.28 -10.25
CA TRP A 9 -7.01 -0.97 -9.06
C TRP A 9 -6.65 -0.16 -7.82
N PHE A 10 -7.65 0.11 -7.00
CA PHE A 10 -7.45 0.66 -5.66
C PHE A 10 -7.29 -0.47 -4.65
N MET A 11 -6.34 -0.32 -3.72
CA MET A 11 -6.07 -1.31 -2.68
C MET A 11 -5.87 -0.60 -1.34
N GLN A 12 -6.53 -1.09 -0.30
CA GLN A 12 -6.36 -0.60 1.08
C GLN A 12 -6.46 -1.76 2.09
N ASP A 13 -5.83 -1.57 3.24
CA ASP A 13 -5.85 -2.52 4.35
C ASP A 13 -7.19 -2.46 5.13
N GLY A 14 -7.35 -3.37 6.10
CA GLY A 14 -8.58 -3.56 6.85
C GLY A 14 -8.84 -2.59 8.02
N ALA A 15 -8.11 -1.46 8.11
CA ALA A 15 -8.30 -0.50 9.21
C ALA A 15 -9.77 -0.04 9.31
N ARG A 16 -10.27 0.16 10.53
CA ARG A 16 -11.70 0.47 10.74
C ARG A 16 -12.21 1.69 9.95
N PRO A 17 -11.48 2.82 9.87
CA PRO A 17 -11.92 3.96 9.07
C PRO A 17 -12.05 3.65 7.57
N HIS A 18 -11.29 2.67 7.05
CA HIS A 18 -11.30 2.30 5.64
C HIS A 18 -12.53 1.47 5.25
N ARG A 19 -13.28 0.96 6.23
CA ARG A 19 -14.43 0.07 6.05
C ARG A 19 -15.77 0.74 6.38
N THR A 20 -15.81 2.07 6.41
CA THR A 20 -17.08 2.78 6.60
C THR A 20 -17.91 2.72 5.31
N ASN A 21 -19.23 2.87 5.44
CA ASN A 21 -20.11 2.94 4.26
C ASN A 21 -19.70 4.10 3.35
N ASP A 22 -19.43 5.28 3.91
CA ASP A 22 -19.02 6.46 3.15
C ASP A 22 -17.72 6.20 2.36
N THR A 23 -16.75 5.50 2.95
CA THR A 23 -15.52 5.09 2.24
C THR A 23 -15.83 4.12 1.10
N PHE A 24 -16.65 3.10 1.34
CA PHE A 24 -16.98 2.11 0.30
C PHE A 24 -17.82 2.71 -0.82
N ASP A 25 -18.77 3.60 -0.51
CA ASP A 25 -19.57 4.30 -1.51
C ASP A 25 -18.67 5.19 -2.39
N LEU A 26 -17.70 5.91 -1.80
CA LEU A 26 -16.69 6.69 -2.54
C LEU A 26 -15.83 5.80 -3.45
N LEU A 27 -15.38 4.65 -2.94
CA LEU A 27 -14.57 3.72 -3.74
C LEU A 27 -15.37 3.08 -4.87
N SER A 28 -16.64 2.74 -4.64
CA SER A 28 -17.55 2.25 -5.68
C SER A 28 -17.80 3.31 -6.76
N GLU A 29 -17.98 4.57 -6.38
CA GLU A 29 -18.19 5.67 -7.33
C GLU A 29 -17.00 5.85 -8.29
N HIS A 30 -15.76 5.76 -7.77
CA HIS A 30 -14.57 6.02 -8.56
C HIS A 30 -13.95 4.78 -9.23
N PHE A 31 -13.96 3.63 -8.56
CA PHE A 31 -13.24 2.43 -8.99
C PHE A 31 -14.16 1.24 -9.30
N GLY A 32 -15.43 1.29 -8.90
CA GLY A 32 -16.42 0.23 -9.12
C GLY A 32 -15.93 -1.14 -8.66
N ASN A 33 -15.70 -2.03 -9.63
CA ASN A 33 -15.20 -3.39 -9.41
C ASN A 33 -13.69 -3.47 -9.10
N ASN A 34 -12.92 -2.42 -9.38
CA ASN A 34 -11.46 -2.44 -9.30
C ASN A 34 -10.97 -2.07 -7.89
N VAL A 35 -11.55 -2.68 -6.86
CA VAL A 35 -11.22 -2.41 -5.46
C VAL A 35 -10.79 -3.70 -4.77
N ILE A 36 -9.67 -3.64 -4.05
CA ILE A 36 -9.17 -4.69 -3.17
C ILE A 36 -9.19 -4.15 -1.73
N ALA A 37 -10.18 -4.55 -0.94
CA ALA A 37 -10.35 -4.06 0.42
C ALA A 37 -11.14 -5.06 1.28
N LEU A 38 -10.78 -5.16 2.55
CA LEU A 38 -11.41 -6.08 3.50
C LEU A 38 -12.89 -5.74 3.67
N ASP A 39 -13.78 -6.73 3.51
CA ASP A 39 -15.25 -6.63 3.56
C ASP A 39 -15.91 -5.86 2.41
N TYR A 40 -15.16 -5.34 1.43
CA TYR A 40 -15.76 -4.58 0.33
C TYR A 40 -16.75 -5.43 -0.50
N PRO A 41 -16.44 -6.67 -0.92
CA PRO A 41 -17.39 -7.50 -1.65
C PRO A 41 -18.65 -7.85 -0.87
N ASN A 42 -18.54 -7.99 0.46
CA ASN A 42 -19.71 -8.24 1.32
C ASN A 42 -20.69 -7.07 1.32
N ARG A 43 -20.21 -5.84 1.11
CA ARG A 43 -21.04 -4.63 1.06
C ARG A 43 -21.54 -4.28 -0.34
N THR A 44 -20.71 -4.47 -1.37
CA THR A 44 -20.97 -3.96 -2.72
C THR A 44 -21.34 -5.05 -3.72
N GLY A 45 -21.07 -6.32 -3.41
CA GLY A 45 -21.19 -7.43 -4.35
C GLY A 45 -20.12 -7.42 -5.46
N GLN A 46 -19.09 -6.58 -5.31
CA GLN A 46 -18.07 -6.29 -6.31
C GLN A 46 -16.67 -6.26 -5.67
N GLY A 47 -15.61 -6.29 -6.48
CA GLY A 47 -14.23 -6.20 -6.00
C GLY A 47 -13.67 -7.50 -5.45
N ILE A 48 -12.52 -7.37 -4.76
CA ILE A 48 -11.75 -8.47 -4.18
C ILE A 48 -11.58 -8.21 -2.69
N ASP A 49 -11.73 -9.25 -1.89
CA ASP A 49 -11.54 -9.16 -0.45
C ASP A 49 -10.05 -9.12 -0.09
N TRP A 50 -9.67 -8.25 0.83
CA TRP A 50 -8.29 -8.18 1.34
C TRP A 50 -8.14 -9.08 2.58
N PRO A 51 -7.11 -9.95 2.65
CA PRO A 51 -6.93 -10.80 3.81
C PRO A 51 -6.59 -9.98 5.07
N PRO A 52 -7.23 -10.24 6.22
CA PRO A 52 -6.91 -9.55 7.47
C PRO A 52 -5.48 -9.87 7.91
N TYR A 53 -4.86 -8.96 8.66
CA TYR A 53 -3.52 -9.12 9.24
C TYR A 53 -2.40 -9.43 8.22
N SER A 54 -2.51 -8.90 7.00
CA SER A 54 -1.53 -9.14 5.93
C SER A 54 -0.73 -7.88 5.53
N PRO A 55 0.02 -7.23 6.44
CA PRO A 55 0.89 -6.10 6.09
C PRO A 55 2.03 -6.51 5.15
N ASP A 56 2.41 -7.79 5.21
CA ASP A 56 3.34 -8.46 4.31
C ASP A 56 2.88 -8.47 2.84
N LEU A 57 1.62 -8.15 2.55
CA LEU A 57 1.10 -7.98 1.19
C LEU A 57 0.99 -6.50 0.77
N ASN A 58 1.01 -5.55 1.69
CA ASN A 58 0.87 -4.14 1.35
C ASN A 58 2.24 -3.51 0.97
N PRO A 59 2.45 -3.07 -0.30
CA PRO A 59 3.70 -2.42 -0.73
C PRO A 59 4.08 -1.19 0.07
N LEU A 60 3.09 -0.52 0.66
CA LEU A 60 3.37 0.60 1.55
C LEU A 60 4.03 0.12 2.85
N ASP A 61 3.54 -0.97 3.42
CA ASP A 61 4.00 -1.48 4.72
C ASP A 61 5.30 -2.27 4.62
N TYR A 62 5.41 -3.23 3.69
CA TYR A 62 6.63 -4.05 3.60
C TYR A 62 7.81 -3.33 2.95
N PHE A 63 7.58 -2.17 2.30
CA PHE A 63 8.63 -1.46 1.58
C PHE A 63 8.60 0.06 1.82
N PHE A 64 7.57 0.77 1.37
CA PHE A 64 7.63 2.23 1.20
C PHE A 64 7.86 2.99 2.51
N TRP A 65 7.17 2.63 3.59
CA TRP A 65 7.33 3.30 4.88
C TRP A 65 8.70 3.06 5.50
N GLY A 66 9.24 1.84 5.37
CA GLY A 66 10.62 1.52 5.77
C GLY A 66 11.63 2.33 4.96
N PHE A 67 11.48 2.32 3.63
CA PHE A 67 12.32 3.11 2.72
C PHE A 67 12.31 4.61 3.06
N LEU A 68 11.14 5.20 3.30
CA LEU A 68 11.03 6.62 3.65
C LEU A 68 11.71 6.90 4.99
N LYS A 69 11.45 6.08 6.01
CA LYS A 69 12.04 6.25 7.33
C LYS A 69 13.57 6.17 7.27
N ASP A 70 14.10 5.15 6.60
CA ASP A 70 15.54 4.93 6.50
C ASP A 70 16.24 6.09 5.78
N ASN A 71 15.63 6.63 4.71
CA ASN A 71 16.21 7.75 3.98
C ASN A 71 16.00 9.10 4.67
N LEU A 72 14.88 9.30 5.38
CA LEU A 72 14.59 10.52 6.13
C LEU A 72 15.62 10.78 7.22
N TYR A 73 16.06 9.72 7.91
CA TYR A 73 17.02 9.80 9.01
C TYR A 73 18.45 9.38 8.62
N LYS A 74 18.73 9.18 7.33
CA LYS A 74 20.04 8.71 6.83
C LYS A 74 21.18 9.68 7.13
N ASP A 75 20.93 10.98 7.00
CA ASP A 75 21.92 12.01 7.26
C ASP A 75 21.82 12.53 8.70
N MET A 76 22.63 11.95 9.58
CA MET A 76 22.70 12.36 10.99
C MET A 76 23.32 13.76 11.19
N ARG A 77 23.91 14.38 10.16
CA ARG A 77 24.48 15.73 10.25
C ARG A 77 23.41 16.81 10.15
N THR A 78 22.23 16.47 9.64
CA THR A 78 21.10 17.38 9.48
C THR A 78 19.93 16.87 10.32
N PRO A 79 19.98 16.99 11.67
CA PRO A 79 18.91 16.53 12.54
C PRO A 79 17.61 17.29 12.27
N ILE A 80 16.49 16.57 12.27
CA ILE A 80 15.18 17.14 12.00
C ILE A 80 14.59 17.66 13.31
N SER A 81 14.15 18.93 13.32
CA SER A 81 13.70 19.59 14.56
C SER A 81 12.26 20.11 14.50
N THR A 82 11.63 20.12 13.33
CA THR A 82 10.28 20.65 13.14
C THR A 82 9.43 19.76 12.25
N ILE A 83 8.11 19.83 12.43
CA ILE A 83 7.14 19.13 11.57
C ILE A 83 7.26 19.60 10.11
N GLU A 84 7.53 20.89 9.91
CA GLU A 84 7.66 21.47 8.57
C GLU A 84 8.87 20.92 7.82
N GLU A 85 9.99 20.73 8.52
CA GLU A 85 11.16 20.08 7.97
C GLU A 85 10.90 18.60 7.62
N ILE A 86 10.17 17.87 8.46
CA ILE A 86 9.73 16.49 8.16
C ILE A 86 8.93 16.48 6.85
N LYS A 87 7.91 17.33 6.73
CA LYS A 87 7.07 17.41 5.52
C LYS A 87 7.91 17.70 4.28
N ASN A 88 8.77 18.70 4.33
CA ASN A 88 9.60 19.10 3.20
C ASN A 88 10.58 18.00 2.76
N ARG A 89 11.19 17.30 3.73
CA ARG A 89 12.07 16.15 3.44
C ARG A 89 11.31 14.97 2.87
N ILE A 90 10.16 14.61 3.43
CA ILE A 90 9.31 13.53 2.89
C ILE A 90 8.89 13.85 1.45
N THR A 91 8.39 15.06 1.18
CA THR A 91 8.02 15.48 -0.17
C THR A 91 9.20 15.37 -1.12
N THR A 92 10.37 15.87 -0.72
CA THR A 92 11.59 15.80 -1.52
C THR A 92 12.02 14.34 -1.78
N LEU A 93 11.95 13.47 -0.77
CA LEU A 93 12.28 12.06 -0.92
C LEU A 93 11.34 11.38 -1.92
N ILE A 94 10.02 11.57 -1.76
CA ILE A 94 9.00 10.99 -2.64
C ILE A 94 9.20 11.44 -4.08
N SER A 95 9.43 12.75 -4.32
CA SER A 95 9.67 13.28 -5.66
C SER A 95 10.95 12.74 -6.33
N ASN A 96 11.89 12.23 -5.54
CA ASN A 96 13.14 11.65 -6.02
C ASN A 96 13.13 10.12 -6.06
N VAL A 97 12.01 9.46 -5.69
CA VAL A 97 11.91 7.99 -5.82
C VAL A 97 11.89 7.64 -7.30
N ASP A 98 12.86 6.83 -7.71
CA ASP A 98 12.92 6.35 -9.09
C ASP A 98 11.76 5.40 -9.42
N ILE A 99 11.28 5.47 -10.67
CA ILE A 99 10.17 4.65 -11.14
C ILE A 99 10.46 3.16 -11.06
N GLU A 100 11.71 2.73 -11.21
CA GLU A 100 12.08 1.32 -11.09
C GLU A 100 11.98 0.82 -9.65
N THR A 101 12.23 1.71 -8.68
CA THR A 101 12.02 1.41 -7.26
C THR A 101 10.54 1.12 -6.97
N LEU A 102 9.64 1.95 -7.51
CA LEU A 102 8.19 1.73 -7.38
C LEU A 102 7.75 0.45 -8.09
N LYS A 103 8.24 0.20 -9.31
CA LYS A 103 7.95 -1.05 -10.03
C LYS A 103 8.41 -2.29 -9.26
N ASN A 104 9.59 -2.23 -8.64
CA ASN A 104 10.11 -3.33 -7.83
C ASN A 104 9.26 -3.58 -6.58
N ALA A 105 8.80 -2.52 -5.92
CA ALA A 105 7.83 -2.64 -4.83
C ALA A 105 6.58 -3.38 -5.33
N ILE A 106 5.95 -2.94 -6.41
CA ILE A 106 4.76 -3.61 -6.96
C ILE A 106 5.02 -5.06 -7.40
N ARG A 107 6.17 -5.37 -8.02
CA ARG A 107 6.55 -6.77 -8.34
C ARG A 107 6.72 -7.62 -7.08
N GLY A 108 7.15 -7.02 -5.97
CA GLY A 108 7.22 -7.64 -4.66
C GLY A 108 5.88 -8.23 -4.22
N PHE A 109 4.76 -7.54 -4.49
CA PHE A 109 3.42 -8.04 -4.18
C PHE A 109 3.14 -9.40 -4.85
N GLN A 110 3.41 -9.52 -6.15
CA GLN A 110 3.23 -10.77 -6.88
C GLN A 110 4.11 -11.91 -6.35
N SER A 111 5.34 -11.60 -5.93
CA SER A 111 6.21 -12.59 -5.30
C SER A 111 5.65 -13.05 -3.95
N ARG A 112 5.22 -12.10 -3.12
CA ARG A 112 4.67 -12.35 -1.78
C ARG A 112 3.38 -13.16 -1.83
N LEU A 113 2.50 -12.90 -2.80
CA LEU A 113 1.31 -13.73 -3.04
C LEU A 113 1.67 -15.21 -3.31
N ARG A 114 2.73 -15.48 -4.08
CA ARG A 114 3.19 -16.86 -4.31
C ARG A 114 3.65 -17.52 -3.01
N HIS A 115 4.33 -16.77 -2.13
CA HIS A 115 4.74 -17.28 -0.82
C HIS A 115 3.56 -17.54 0.11
N VAL A 116 2.52 -16.69 0.11
CA VAL A 116 1.25 -16.95 0.82
C VAL A 116 0.64 -18.27 0.38
N VAL A 117 0.55 -18.51 -0.93
CA VAL A 117 -0.04 -19.74 -1.48
C VAL A 117 0.77 -20.97 -1.07
N VAL A 118 2.10 -20.91 -1.20
CA VAL A 118 3.00 -22.02 -0.80
C VAL A 118 2.92 -22.29 0.71
N SER A 119 2.67 -21.25 1.50
CA SER A 119 2.56 -21.34 2.96
C SER A 119 1.12 -21.62 3.44
N GLU A 120 0.19 -21.89 2.52
CA GLU A 120 -1.23 -22.13 2.82
C GLU A 120 -1.87 -21.02 3.69
N GLY A 121 -1.47 -19.76 3.47
CA GLY A 121 -1.93 -18.61 4.26
C GLY A 121 -1.15 -18.35 5.55
N GLY A 122 -0.14 -19.16 5.87
CA GLY A 122 0.78 -18.93 7.00
C GLY A 122 1.81 -17.83 6.75
N HIS A 123 2.49 -17.40 7.82
CA HIS A 123 3.58 -16.42 7.74
C HIS A 123 4.77 -16.97 6.95
N PHE A 124 5.29 -16.16 6.03
CA PHE A 124 6.35 -16.56 5.11
C PHE A 124 7.58 -15.64 5.13
N GLU A 125 7.64 -14.66 6.04
CA GLU A 125 8.75 -13.69 6.10
C GLU A 125 10.12 -14.39 6.27
N ASN A 126 10.16 -15.53 6.98
CA ASN A 126 11.35 -16.38 7.12
C ASN A 126 11.78 -17.10 5.82
N LEU A 127 10.94 -17.10 4.78
CA LEU A 127 11.16 -17.76 3.49
C LEU A 127 11.59 -16.81 2.38
N ILE A 128 11.62 -15.49 2.63
CA ILE A 128 11.96 -14.46 1.62
C ILE A 128 13.29 -13.76 1.92
N ASN A 129 14.05 -14.24 2.91
CA ASN A 129 15.41 -13.74 3.18
C ASN A 129 16.43 -14.31 2.19
#